data_AF-A0A8T5M8C9-F1
#
_entry.id   AF-A0A8T5M8C9-F1
#
_cell.length_a   1.000
_cell.length_b   1.000
_cell.length_c   1.000
_cell.angle_alpha   90.00
_cell.angle_beta   90.00
_cell.angle_gamma   90.00
#
_symmetry.space_group_name_H-M   'P 1'
#
loop_
_entity.id
_entity.type
_entity.pdbx_description
1 polymer ?
#
loop_
_entity_poly.entity_id
_entity_poly.type
_entity_poly.pdbx_seq_one_letter_code
_entity_poly.pdbx_strand_id
1 'polypeptide(L)'
;MQKKFQVLITFVILVALITGLYMFTNWFSIITGYFTGESEQAVVAQCLQYQGAEFYTSEYCADCARQEEEFGVSFDMISKVDCGKDKELCPNIRELPAWYIPNSEAKINYGFKTLNELNELGNCE
;
A
#
# COMPACT_ATOMS: atom_id res chain seq x y z
N MET A 1 9.34 -48.42 30.28
CA MET A 1 9.77 -47.73 29.05
C MET A 1 8.61 -47.12 28.24
N GLN A 2 7.46 -47.79 28.11
CA GLN A 2 6.32 -47.31 27.30
C GLN A 2 5.73 -45.94 27.72
N LYS A 3 5.57 -45.66 29.02
CA LYS A 3 4.98 -44.38 29.50
C LYS A 3 5.83 -43.15 29.21
N LYS A 4 7.17 -43.26 29.29
CA LYS A 4 8.10 -42.16 28.98
C LYS A 4 8.10 -41.84 27.48
N PHE A 5 7.97 -42.87 26.64
CA PHE A 5 7.86 -42.72 25.19
C PHE A 5 6.54 -42.06 24.78
N GLN A 6 5.42 -42.44 25.40
CA GLN A 6 4.14 -41.75 25.21
C GLN A 6 4.20 -40.27 25.59
N VAL A 7 4.78 -39.93 26.76
CA VAL A 7 4.92 -38.52 27.17
C VAL A 7 5.77 -37.72 26.19
N LEU A 8 6.85 -38.32 25.67
CA LEU A 8 7.74 -37.66 24.71
C LEU A 8 7.05 -37.43 23.36
N ILE A 9 6.28 -38.41 22.88
CA ILE A 9 5.46 -38.27 21.67
C ILE A 9 4.40 -37.17 21.85
N THR A 10 3.68 -37.18 22.97
CA THR A 10 2.65 -36.16 23.24
C THR A 10 3.26 -34.77 23.28
N PHE A 11 4.43 -34.61 23.90
CA PHE A 11 5.14 -33.33 23.95
C PHE A 11 5.57 -32.85 22.56
N VAL A 12 6.14 -33.73 21.73
CA VAL A 12 6.54 -33.39 20.35
C VAL A 12 5.34 -32.98 19.49
N ILE A 13 4.22 -33.70 19.60
CA ILE A 13 2.98 -33.36 18.88
C ILE A 13 2.47 -31.99 19.33
N LEU A 14 2.50 -31.70 20.63
CA LEU A 14 2.02 -30.44 21.18
C LEU A 14 2.89 -29.26 20.70
N VAL A 15 4.21 -29.43 20.70
CA VAL A 15 5.14 -28.44 20.13
C VAL A 15 4.88 -28.25 18.65
N ALA A 16 4.76 -29.32 17.87
CA ALA A 16 4.49 -29.25 16.43
C ALA A 16 3.17 -28.54 16.11
N LEU A 17 2.12 -28.77 16.91
CA LEU A 17 0.83 -28.07 16.77
C LEU A 17 0.96 -26.58 17.06
N ILE A 18 1.68 -26.19 18.12
CA ILE A 18 1.93 -24.77 18.45
C ILE A 18 2.73 -24.11 17.32
N THR A 19 3.79 -24.74 16.83
CA THR A 19 4.60 -24.20 15.73
C THR A 19 3.80 -24.11 14.44
N GLY A 20 2.98 -25.12 14.14
CA GLY A 20 2.07 -25.11 12.98
C GLY A 20 1.04 -23.99 13.06
N LEU A 21 0.44 -23.77 14.23
CA LEU A 21 -0.47 -22.64 14.48
C LEU A 21 0.22 -21.29 14.27
N TYR A 22 1.45 -21.11 14.78
CA TYR A 22 2.20 -19.87 14.63
C TYR A 22 2.57 -19.58 13.16
N MET A 23 2.95 -20.61 12.41
CA MET A 23 3.19 -20.48 10.97
C MET A 23 1.90 -20.19 10.20
N PHE A 24 0.79 -20.80 10.60
CA PHE A 24 -0.51 -20.58 9.97
C PHE A 24 -1.04 -19.17 10.18
N THR A 25 -0.91 -18.58 11.37
CA THR A 25 -1.36 -17.20 11.61
C THR A 25 -0.60 -16.18 10.77
N ASN A 26 0.72 -16.36 10.61
CA ASN A 26 1.54 -15.46 9.79
C ASN A 26 1.27 -15.63 8.29
N TRP A 27 0.91 -16.84 7.85
CA TRP A 27 0.59 -17.11 6.45
C TRP A 27 -0.83 -16.67 6.10
N PHE A 28 -1.78 -16.86 7.02
CA PHE A 28 -3.18 -16.49 6.85
C PHE A 28 -3.35 -14.97 6.75
N SER A 29 -2.60 -14.18 7.55
CA SER A 29 -2.66 -12.71 7.48
C SER A 29 -2.26 -12.15 6.11
N ILE A 30 -1.26 -12.75 5.46
CA ILE A 30 -0.78 -12.36 4.13
C ILE A 30 -1.82 -12.73 3.06
N ILE A 31 -2.50 -13.87 3.19
CA ILE A 31 -3.45 -14.36 2.17
C ILE A 31 -4.82 -13.69 2.29
N THR A 32 -5.35 -13.48 3.50
CA THR A 32 -6.71 -12.99 3.66
C THR A 32 -6.82 -11.49 3.81
N GLY A 33 -5.70 -10.75 3.83
CA GLY A 33 -5.70 -9.28 3.92
C GLY A 33 -6.41 -8.74 5.16
N TYR A 34 -6.58 -9.56 6.20
CA TYR A 34 -7.27 -9.17 7.43
C TYR A 34 -6.31 -8.36 8.30
N PHE A 35 -6.01 -7.14 7.84
CA PHE A 35 -5.36 -6.12 8.64
C PHE A 35 -6.35 -5.71 9.73
N THR A 36 -5.96 -5.91 10.97
CA THR A 36 -6.63 -5.35 12.13
C THR A 36 -6.56 -3.83 12.05
N GLY A 37 -7.59 -3.20 11.47
CA GLY A 37 -7.63 -1.77 11.18
C GLY A 37 -7.05 -1.46 9.80
N GLU A 38 -7.89 -0.97 8.90
CA GLU A 38 -7.44 -0.40 7.63
C GLU A 38 -6.52 0.79 7.94
N SER A 39 -5.31 0.80 7.38
CA SER A 39 -4.38 1.90 7.63
C SER A 39 -4.86 3.15 6.91
N GLU A 40 -4.54 4.33 7.44
CA GLU A 40 -4.90 5.62 6.83
C GLU A 40 -4.44 5.69 5.36
N GLN A 41 -3.25 5.17 5.07
CA GLN A 41 -2.70 5.06 3.71
C GLN A 41 -3.63 4.24 2.78
N ALA A 42 -4.19 3.13 3.28
CA ALA A 42 -5.02 2.24 2.48
C ALA A 42 -6.38 2.88 2.18
N VAL A 43 -6.98 3.57 3.15
CA VAL A 43 -8.23 4.30 2.97
C VAL A 43 -8.08 5.39 1.90
N VAL A 44 -7.05 6.25 2.04
CA VAL A 44 -6.76 7.31 1.07
C VAL A 44 -6.46 6.71 -0.31
N ALA A 45 -5.64 5.66 -0.37
CA ALA A 45 -5.26 5.05 -1.64
C ALA A 45 -6.46 4.44 -2.38
N GLN A 46 -7.34 3.72 -1.67
CA GLN A 46 -8.55 3.15 -2.26
C GLN A 46 -9.52 4.23 -2.75
N CYS A 47 -9.70 5.31 -1.98
CA CYS A 47 -10.54 6.42 -2.39
C CYS A 47 -10.01 7.08 -3.68
N LEU A 48 -8.72 7.42 -3.71
CA LEU A 48 -8.08 7.99 -4.89
C LEU A 48 -8.16 7.05 -6.09
N GLN A 49 -7.94 5.75 -5.88
CA GLN A 49 -8.09 4.73 -6.92
C GLN A 49 -9.52 4.68 -7.47
N TYR A 50 -10.53 4.66 -6.59
CA TYR A 50 -11.95 4.64 -6.98
C TYR A 50 -12.33 5.87 -7.80
N GLN A 51 -11.73 7.02 -7.51
CA GLN A 51 -11.94 8.24 -8.26
C GLN A 51 -11.22 8.25 -9.62
N GLY A 52 -10.29 7.33 -9.87
CA GLY A 52 -9.45 7.34 -11.06
C GLY A 52 -8.34 8.40 -10.98
N ALA A 53 -7.80 8.63 -9.78
CA ALA A 53 -6.63 9.47 -9.62
C ALA A 53 -5.37 8.82 -10.24
N GLU A 54 -4.50 9.64 -10.80
CA GLU A 54 -3.22 9.21 -11.38
C GLU A 54 -2.07 10.00 -10.76
N PHE A 55 -0.96 9.30 -10.52
CA PHE A 55 0.28 9.87 -10.03
C PHE A 55 1.33 9.90 -11.14
N TYR A 56 1.76 11.10 -11.51
CA TYR A 56 2.84 11.31 -12.46
C TYR A 56 4.17 11.36 -11.72
N THR A 57 5.09 10.48 -12.10
CA THR A 57 6.37 10.25 -11.44
C THR A 57 7.53 10.19 -12.45
N SER A 58 8.75 10.06 -11.94
CA SER A 58 9.94 9.67 -12.71
C SER A 58 10.97 9.00 -11.82
N GLU A 59 11.74 8.06 -12.36
CA GLU A 59 12.82 7.34 -11.66
C GLU A 59 13.83 8.27 -10.96
N TYR A 60 14.08 9.46 -11.50
CA TYR A 60 15.07 10.41 -10.97
C TYR A 60 14.47 11.52 -10.09
N CYS A 61 13.24 11.35 -9.61
CA CYS A 61 12.52 12.34 -8.82
C CYS A 61 12.54 11.96 -7.32
N ALA A 62 13.35 12.67 -6.53
CA ALA A 62 13.46 12.43 -5.09
C ALA A 62 12.11 12.62 -4.37
N ASP A 63 11.36 13.66 -4.73
CA ASP A 63 10.05 13.95 -4.13
C ASP A 63 8.99 12.92 -4.50
N CYS A 64 9.15 12.27 -5.65
CA CYS A 64 8.28 11.18 -6.06
C CYS A 64 8.54 9.95 -5.20
N ALA A 65 9.82 9.60 -4.94
CA ALA A 65 10.17 8.52 -4.02
C ALA A 65 9.65 8.80 -2.59
N ARG A 66 9.72 10.06 -2.13
CA ARG A 66 9.13 10.46 -0.84
C ARG A 66 7.61 10.26 -0.81
N GLN A 67 6.91 10.58 -1.90
CA GLN A 67 5.48 10.35 -2.01
C GLN A 67 5.12 8.86 -1.96
N GLU A 68 5.90 8.01 -2.61
CA GLU A 68 5.72 6.55 -2.56
C GLU A 68 5.91 6.01 -1.14
N GLU A 69 6.93 6.50 -0.42
CA GLU A 69 7.21 6.12 0.96
C GLU A 69 6.06 6.49 1.92
N GLU A 70 5.42 7.65 1.70
CA GLU A 70 4.29 8.12 2.53
C GLU A 70 3.10 7.13 2.54
N PHE A 71 2.86 6.45 1.42
CA PHE A 71 1.80 5.45 1.30
C PHE A 71 2.26 4.02 1.64
N GLY A 72 3.57 3.77 1.56
CA GLY A 72 4.14 2.43 1.69
C GLY A 72 3.48 1.43 0.75
N VAL A 73 3.11 0.26 1.28
CA VAL A 73 2.49 -0.83 0.49
C VAL A 73 1.16 -0.44 -0.16
N SER A 74 0.47 0.57 0.36
CA SER A 74 -0.83 1.01 -0.19
C SER A 74 -0.68 1.73 -1.53
N PHE A 75 0.52 2.19 -1.88
CA PHE A 75 0.77 2.89 -3.13
C PHE A 75 0.61 2.00 -4.36
N ASP A 76 0.62 0.68 -4.20
CA ASP A 76 0.36 -0.28 -5.29
C ASP A 76 -1.06 -0.19 -5.84
N MET A 77 -1.99 0.42 -5.10
CA MET A 77 -3.36 0.67 -5.55
C MET A 77 -3.46 1.89 -6.49
N ILE A 78 -2.46 2.78 -6.46
CA ILE A 78 -2.47 4.04 -7.20
C ILE A 78 -1.98 3.81 -8.63
N SER A 79 -2.71 4.39 -9.59
CA SER A 79 -2.27 4.42 -10.99
C SER A 79 -1.07 5.35 -11.14
N LYS A 80 0.06 4.82 -11.61
CA LYS A 80 1.32 5.55 -11.76
C LYS A 80 1.69 5.68 -13.23
N VAL A 81 2.11 6.86 -13.64
CA VAL A 81 2.61 7.15 -15.00
C VAL A 81 4.02 7.70 -14.88
N ASP A 82 5.00 6.99 -15.44
CA ASP A 82 6.42 7.41 -15.44
C ASP A 82 6.67 8.37 -16.60
N CYS A 83 6.63 9.68 -16.32
CA CYS A 83 6.91 10.73 -17.29
C CYS A 83 8.38 10.83 -17.71
N GLY A 84 9.28 10.07 -17.08
CA GLY A 84 10.66 9.91 -17.54
C GLY A 84 10.76 8.98 -18.74
N LYS A 85 9.94 7.93 -18.77
CA LYS A 85 9.93 6.88 -19.81
C LYS A 85 8.80 7.06 -20.83
N ASP A 86 7.58 7.32 -20.35
CA ASP A 86 6.35 7.34 -21.13
C ASP A 86 5.84 8.78 -21.32
N LYS A 87 6.68 9.64 -21.91
CA LYS A 87 6.41 11.08 -22.04
C LYS A 87 5.09 11.41 -22.75
N GLU A 88 4.69 10.57 -23.69
CA GLU A 88 3.44 10.68 -24.44
C GLU A 88 2.18 10.48 -23.59
N LEU A 89 2.31 9.81 -22.44
CA LEU A 89 1.21 9.59 -21.49
C LEU A 89 1.06 10.74 -20.48
N CYS A 90 1.93 11.76 -20.54
CA CYS A 90 1.95 12.87 -19.59
C CYS A 90 1.37 14.15 -20.20
N PRO A 91 0.12 14.54 -19.85
CA PRO A 91 -0.61 15.62 -20.52
C PRO A 91 -0.10 17.02 -20.14
N ASN A 92 1.06 17.42 -20.69
CA ASN A 92 1.75 18.69 -20.39
C ASN A 92 2.03 18.88 -18.89
N ILE A 93 2.42 17.81 -18.21
CA ILE A 93 2.88 17.86 -16.82
C ILE A 93 4.13 18.74 -16.76
N ARG A 94 4.03 19.85 -16.01
CA ARG A 94 5.10 20.85 -15.94
C ARG A 94 6.21 20.44 -14.98
N GLU A 95 5.82 19.81 -13.88
CA GLU A 95 6.68 19.50 -12.74
C GLU A 95 6.26 18.15 -12.14
N LEU A 96 7.21 17.46 -11.52
CA LEU A 96 6.99 16.19 -10.85
C LEU A 96 7.38 16.31 -9.36
N PRO A 97 6.73 15.57 -8.45
CA PRO A 97 5.55 14.75 -8.71
C PRO A 97 4.31 15.58 -9.06
N ALA A 98 3.32 14.97 -9.71
CA ALA A 98 2.03 15.59 -9.93
C ALA A 98 0.90 14.57 -9.76
N TRP A 99 -0.23 15.04 -9.26
CA TRP A 99 -1.42 14.25 -9.02
C TRP A 99 -2.56 14.72 -9.92
N TYR A 100 -3.06 13.84 -10.78
CA TYR A 100 -4.38 14.03 -11.37
C TYR A 100 -5.43 13.50 -10.40
N ILE A 101 -6.31 14.38 -9.92
CA ILE A 101 -7.43 14.04 -9.05
C ILE A 101 -8.69 14.63 -9.69
N PRO A 102 -9.57 13.80 -10.28
CA PRO A 102 -10.72 14.27 -11.07
C PRO A 102 -11.64 15.25 -10.34
N ASN A 103 -11.81 15.05 -9.04
CA ASN A 103 -12.72 15.83 -8.19
C ASN A 103 -12.06 17.05 -7.55
N SER A 104 -10.74 17.21 -7.69
CA SER A 104 -10.05 18.41 -7.20
C SER A 104 -10.30 19.62 -8.11
N GLU A 105 -10.32 20.82 -7.55
CA GLU A 105 -10.57 22.06 -8.30
C GLU A 105 -9.57 22.26 -9.44
N ALA A 106 -8.28 22.03 -9.18
CA ALA A 106 -7.22 22.21 -10.16
C ALA A 106 -7.07 21.04 -11.14
N LYS A 107 -7.68 19.88 -10.86
CA LYS A 107 -7.46 18.56 -11.49
C LYS A 107 -6.03 18.05 -11.40
N ILE A 108 -5.04 18.86 -11.74
CA ILE A 108 -3.61 18.55 -11.62
C ILE A 108 -3.04 19.33 -10.43
N ASN A 109 -2.53 18.60 -9.44
CA ASN A 109 -1.95 19.13 -8.22
C ASN A 109 -0.46 18.79 -8.19
N TYR A 110 0.39 19.80 -8.24
CA TYR A 110 1.84 19.62 -8.32
C TYR A 110 2.50 19.50 -6.93
N GLY A 111 3.65 18.84 -6.92
CA GLY A 111 4.51 18.67 -5.75
C GLY A 111 4.05 17.54 -4.84
N PHE A 112 4.90 17.26 -3.84
CA PHE A 112 4.59 16.32 -2.77
C PHE A 112 3.32 16.76 -2.03
N LYS A 113 2.51 15.77 -1.64
CA LYS A 113 1.30 15.94 -0.84
C LYS A 113 1.31 14.92 0.29
N THR A 114 1.04 15.40 1.50
CA THR A 114 0.76 14.53 2.65
C THR A 114 -0.52 13.74 2.43
N LEU A 115 -0.72 12.67 3.20
CA LEU A 115 -1.97 11.90 3.16
C LEU A 115 -3.20 12.79 3.42
N ASN A 116 -3.12 13.69 4.40
CA ASN A 116 -4.19 14.63 4.72
C ASN A 116 -4.52 15.57 3.56
N GLU A 117 -3.51 16.14 2.89
CA GLU A 117 -3.75 17.00 1.72
C GLU A 117 -4.42 16.21 0.58
N LEU A 118 -3.99 14.97 0.34
CA LEU A 118 -4.60 14.11 -0.66
C LEU A 118 -6.03 13.70 -0.28
N ASN A 119 -6.27 13.50 1.01
CA ASN A 119 -7.58 13.24 1.56
C ASN A 119 -8.55 14.39 1.30
N GLU A 120 -8.11 15.62 1.57
CA GLU A 120 -8.88 16.85 1.31
C GLU A 120 -9.08 17.07 -0.20
N LEU A 121 -8.03 16.94 -1.01
CA LEU A 121 -8.11 17.10 -2.47
C LEU A 121 -9.03 16.07 -3.13
N GLY A 122 -9.03 14.85 -2.60
CA GLY A 122 -9.87 13.74 -3.03
C GLY A 122 -11.27 13.75 -2.42
N ASN A 123 -11.55 14.56 -1.40
CA ASN A 123 -12.78 14.43 -0.59
C ASN A 123 -13.00 12.98 -0.08
N CYS A 124 -11.93 12.39 0.46
CA CYS A 124 -11.91 11.04 1.00
C CYS A 124 -12.26 11.08 2.50
N GLU A 125 -13.52 11.31 2.86
CA GLU A 125 -13.95 11.30 4.28
C GLU A 125 -14.22 9.89 4.83
#